data_AF-A0A835VHU3-F1
#
_entry.id   AF-A0A835VHU3-F1
#
_cell.length_a   1.000
_cell.length_b   1.000
_cell.length_c   1.000
_cell.angle_alpha   90.00
_cell.angle_beta   90.00
_cell.angle_gamma   90.00
#
_symmetry.space_group_name_H-M   'P 1'
#
loop_
_entity.id
_entity.type
_entity.pdbx_description
1 polymer ?
#
loop_
_entity_poly.entity_id
_entity_poly.type
_entity_poly.pdbx_seq_one_letter_code
_entity_poly.pdbx_strand_id
1 'polypeptide(L)'
;MGPNTNVNLNYNLSWILPVDAGFYYLVRLHFCEIQYPITKVNQRVFAIYIKNQTAQEEADVIIWSGGIGKPVIEDYVVFALGSGLVDMWLALHPDTETRPEYFDAILNGVEVFKLQDAADNLAGPNRDFPPQPDARIDMMLAKENVSKANWTPSIAGTAAFLAFFCLVVVLYKRQKRRGKPDCFKQFSETPEESNSGFVSGPTSDGEGTPLRLAGKYSDGVVFFQVMSHKAR
;
A
#
# COMPACT_ATOMS: atom_id res chain seq x y z
N MET A 1 -8.00 -3.36 8.33
CA MET A 1 -9.39 -3.17 7.87
C MET A 1 -9.87 -1.79 8.30
N GLY A 2 -11.17 -1.56 8.55
CA GLY A 2 -11.69 -0.28 9.04
C GLY A 2 -11.58 -0.14 10.57
N PRO A 3 -11.87 1.04 11.14
CA PRO A 3 -11.83 1.26 12.59
C PRO A 3 -13.07 0.72 13.34
N ASN A 4 -14.02 0.08 12.65
CA ASN A 4 -15.27 -0.39 13.25
C ASN A 4 -15.28 -1.91 13.33
N THR A 5 -15.09 -2.42 14.55
CA THR A 5 -15.05 -3.84 14.91
C THR A 5 -16.27 -4.62 14.40
N ASN A 6 -17.48 -4.06 14.54
CA ASN A 6 -18.71 -4.71 14.08
C ASN A 6 -18.80 -4.80 12.55
N VAL A 7 -18.09 -3.93 11.82
CA VAL A 7 -17.99 -4.06 10.37
C VAL A 7 -16.94 -5.10 10.03
N ASN A 8 -15.73 -5.01 10.60
CA ASN A 8 -14.62 -5.94 10.33
C ASN A 8 -14.98 -7.42 10.53
N LEU A 9 -15.78 -7.75 11.55
CA LEU A 9 -16.27 -9.11 11.83
C LEU A 9 -17.27 -9.66 10.79
N ASN A 10 -17.80 -8.83 9.89
CA ASN A 10 -18.83 -9.21 8.91
C ASN A 10 -18.34 -9.25 7.46
N TYR A 11 -17.04 -9.09 7.20
CA TYR A 11 -16.47 -9.25 5.85
C TYR A 11 -15.01 -9.73 5.86
N ASN A 12 -14.55 -10.22 4.71
CA ASN A 12 -13.15 -10.57 4.49
C ASN A 12 -12.47 -9.47 3.70
N LEU A 13 -11.26 -9.08 4.09
CA LEU A 13 -10.43 -8.20 3.27
C LEU A 13 -9.83 -9.06 2.16
N SER A 14 -10.33 -8.90 0.93
CA SER A 14 -10.06 -9.82 -0.18
C SER A 14 -9.44 -9.16 -1.41
N TRP A 15 -8.67 -9.95 -2.13
CA TRP A 15 -8.10 -9.65 -3.45
C TRP A 15 -8.35 -10.83 -4.38
N ILE A 16 -8.56 -10.51 -5.65
CA ILE A 16 -8.71 -11.49 -6.74
C ILE A 16 -7.50 -11.30 -7.64
N LEU A 17 -6.71 -12.36 -7.81
CA LEU A 17 -5.47 -12.37 -8.57
C LEU A 17 -5.64 -13.36 -9.73
N PRO A 18 -5.85 -12.88 -10.98
CA PRO A 18 -6.05 -13.77 -12.12
C PRO A 18 -4.73 -14.44 -12.52
N VAL A 19 -4.70 -15.77 -12.43
CA VAL A 19 -3.53 -16.62 -12.68
C VAL A 19 -3.84 -17.69 -13.74
N ASP A 20 -2.81 -18.30 -14.31
CA ASP A 20 -2.98 -19.36 -15.31
C ASP A 20 -3.16 -20.70 -14.59
N ALA A 21 -4.17 -21.48 -14.97
CA ALA A 21 -4.40 -22.80 -14.40
C ALA A 21 -3.29 -23.81 -14.79
N GLY A 22 -3.10 -24.82 -13.95
CA GLY A 22 -2.14 -25.91 -14.17
C GLY A 22 -0.76 -25.70 -13.56
N PHE A 23 -0.50 -24.53 -12.95
CA PHE A 23 0.78 -24.20 -12.31
C PHE A 23 0.68 -24.14 -10.78
N TYR A 24 1.81 -24.39 -10.13
CA TYR A 24 2.03 -23.97 -8.74
C TYR A 24 2.41 -22.49 -8.70
N TYR A 25 2.04 -21.82 -7.63
CA TYR A 25 2.32 -20.42 -7.39
C TYR A 25 2.91 -20.23 -6.00
N LEU A 26 3.99 -19.46 -5.90
CA LEU A 26 4.48 -18.91 -4.65
C LEU A 26 3.77 -17.59 -4.39
N VAL A 27 2.94 -17.55 -3.35
CA VAL A 27 2.26 -16.36 -2.83
C VAL A 27 3.05 -15.86 -1.64
N ARG A 28 3.71 -14.72 -1.81
CA ARG A 28 4.53 -14.08 -0.78
C ARG A 28 3.75 -12.91 -0.17
N LEU A 29 3.47 -13.00 1.12
CA LEU A 29 2.74 -11.98 1.88
C LEU A 29 3.73 -11.19 2.73
N HIS A 30 3.71 -9.87 2.58
CA HIS A 30 4.55 -8.94 3.33
C HIS A 30 3.73 -8.29 4.43
N PHE A 31 4.20 -8.42 5.67
CA PHE A 31 3.57 -7.83 6.84
C PHE A 31 4.56 -6.92 7.58
N CYS A 32 4.06 -5.84 8.18
CA CYS A 32 4.78 -4.99 9.12
C CYS A 32 3.73 -4.26 9.95
N GLU A 33 3.65 -4.58 11.24
CA GLU A 33 2.74 -3.86 12.13
C GLU A 33 3.29 -2.46 12.37
N ILE A 34 2.54 -1.44 11.95
CA ILE A 34 2.93 -0.02 12.02
C ILE A 34 1.85 0.85 12.66
N GLN A 35 0.71 0.27 13.04
CA GLN A 35 -0.45 1.01 13.48
C GLN A 35 -0.54 1.11 15.00
N TYR A 36 -0.23 2.28 15.56
CA TYR A 36 -0.54 2.56 16.96
C TYR A 36 -2.07 2.49 17.20
N PRO A 37 -2.57 1.91 18.32
CA PRO A 37 -1.85 1.44 19.52
C PRO A 37 -1.36 -0.03 19.50
N ILE A 38 -1.43 -0.71 18.36
CA ILE A 38 -1.08 -2.14 18.23
C ILE A 38 0.44 -2.28 18.32
N THR A 39 0.89 -2.79 19.46
CA THR A 39 2.30 -2.84 19.90
C THR A 39 2.67 -4.15 20.61
N LYS A 40 1.69 -5.01 20.91
CA LYS A 40 1.83 -6.23 21.72
C LYS A 40 1.16 -7.42 21.05
N VAL A 41 1.62 -8.60 21.45
CA VAL A 41 1.01 -9.90 21.12
C VAL A 41 -0.47 -9.94 21.54
N ASN A 42 -1.29 -10.66 20.76
CA ASN A 42 -2.73 -10.83 20.88
C ASN A 42 -3.54 -9.51 20.82
N GLN A 43 -2.98 -8.44 20.26
CA GLN A 43 -3.74 -7.22 19.97
C GLN A 43 -4.44 -7.30 18.61
N ARG A 44 -3.82 -7.93 17.61
CA ARG A 44 -4.42 -8.17 16.29
C ARG A 44 -4.07 -9.59 15.84
N VAL A 45 -5.09 -10.44 15.76
CA VAL A 45 -4.97 -11.82 15.26
C VAL A 45 -5.99 -12.02 14.14
N PHE A 46 -5.57 -12.65 13.05
CA PHE A 46 -6.41 -12.90 11.88
C PHE A 46 -6.07 -14.20 11.17
N ALA A 47 -7.04 -14.80 10.51
CA ALA A 47 -6.83 -15.92 9.61
C ALA A 47 -6.47 -15.43 8.20
N ILE A 48 -5.61 -16.20 7.51
CA ILE A 48 -5.25 -16.01 6.11
C ILE A 48 -5.86 -17.16 5.31
N TYR A 49 -6.64 -16.83 4.27
CA TYR A 49 -7.20 -17.79 3.33
C TYR A 49 -6.65 -17.54 1.94
N ILE A 50 -6.22 -18.61 1.27
CA ILE A 50 -5.87 -18.58 -0.15
C ILE A 50 -6.74 -19.62 -0.85
N LYS A 51 -7.41 -19.24 -1.94
CA LYS A 51 -8.33 -20.09 -2.71
C LYS A 51 -9.45 -20.70 -1.81
N ASN A 52 -9.96 -19.91 -0.87
CA ASN A 52 -10.94 -20.31 0.16
C ASN A 52 -10.50 -21.48 1.06
N GLN A 53 -9.20 -21.78 1.13
CA GLN A 53 -8.60 -22.72 2.06
C GLN A 53 -7.78 -21.95 3.09
N THR A 54 -7.80 -22.38 4.35
CA THR A 54 -6.99 -21.76 5.41
C THR A 54 -5.51 -22.01 5.14
N ALA A 55 -4.75 -20.92 5.00
CA ALA A 55 -3.31 -20.93 4.86
C ALA A 55 -2.61 -20.67 6.20
N GLN A 56 -3.24 -19.87 7.08
CA GLN A 56 -2.84 -19.62 8.47
C GLN A 56 -4.11 -19.39 9.30
N GLU A 57 -4.22 -20.03 10.46
CA GLU A 57 -5.35 -19.85 11.39
C GLU A 57 -5.17 -18.62 12.28
N GLU A 58 -4.03 -18.55 12.99
CA GLU A 58 -3.70 -17.47 13.92
C GLU A 58 -2.48 -16.70 13.41
N ALA A 59 -2.68 -15.63 12.62
CA ALA A 59 -1.61 -14.71 12.22
C ALA A 59 -1.53 -13.54 13.21
N ASP A 60 -0.42 -13.44 13.94
CA ASP A 60 -0.07 -12.27 14.76
C ASP A 60 1.29 -11.73 14.30
N VAL A 61 1.26 -10.56 13.67
CA VAL A 61 2.46 -9.91 13.12
C VAL A 61 3.46 -9.51 14.22
N ILE A 62 3.00 -9.20 15.44
CA ILE A 62 3.88 -8.87 16.57
C ILE A 62 4.60 -10.12 17.10
N ILE A 63 3.94 -11.30 17.09
CA ILE A 63 4.62 -12.57 17.38
C ILE A 63 5.71 -12.83 16.33
N TRP A 64 5.36 -12.78 15.04
CA TRP A 64 6.25 -13.12 13.95
C TRP A 64 7.46 -12.19 13.82
N SER A 65 7.24 -10.87 13.92
CA SER A 65 8.29 -9.87 13.76
C SER A 65 9.08 -9.61 15.06
N GLY A 66 8.54 -10.02 16.21
CA GLY A 66 9.07 -9.67 17.53
C GLY A 66 8.97 -8.17 17.85
N GLY A 67 7.98 -7.44 17.29
CA GLY A 67 7.65 -6.07 17.69
C GLY A 67 7.20 -5.13 16.55
N ILE A 68 6.59 -4.00 16.94
CA ILE A 68 6.13 -2.96 16.00
C ILE A 68 7.28 -2.41 15.12
N GLY A 69 6.97 -2.07 13.87
CA GLY A 69 7.89 -1.45 12.91
C GLY A 69 8.87 -2.41 12.24
N LYS A 70 8.76 -3.72 12.52
CA LYS A 70 9.63 -4.76 11.96
C LYS A 70 8.88 -5.53 10.85
N PRO A 71 9.43 -5.62 9.63
CA PRO A 71 8.82 -6.39 8.56
C PRO A 71 9.03 -7.89 8.75
N VAL A 72 8.06 -8.68 8.29
CA VAL A 72 8.13 -10.14 8.16
C VAL A 72 7.48 -10.58 6.84
N ILE A 73 7.92 -11.72 6.32
CA ILE A 73 7.51 -12.25 5.01
C ILE A 73 7.08 -13.69 5.22
N GLU A 74 5.86 -14.03 4.79
CA GLU A 74 5.33 -15.39 4.83
C GLU A 74 5.08 -15.91 3.40
N ASP A 75 5.58 -17.11 3.11
CA ASP A 75 5.59 -17.71 1.78
C ASP A 75 4.68 -18.96 1.72
N TYR A 76 3.68 -18.92 0.86
CA TYR A 76 2.70 -20.01 0.67
C TYR A 76 2.78 -20.58 -0.75
N VAL A 77 2.70 -21.90 -0.91
CA VAL A 77 2.67 -22.55 -2.23
C VAL A 77 1.27 -23.09 -2.52
N VAL A 78 0.65 -22.64 -3.62
CA VAL A 78 -0.75 -22.95 -3.96
C VAL A 78 -0.86 -23.43 -5.40
N PHE A 79 -1.67 -24.47 -5.63
CA PHE A 79 -1.92 -25.01 -6.98
C PHE A 79 -3.19 -24.43 -7.62
N ALA A 80 -3.05 -23.85 -8.81
CA ALA A 80 -4.15 -23.28 -9.59
C ALA A 80 -4.89 -24.38 -10.38
N LEU A 81 -5.98 -24.91 -9.80
CA LEU A 81 -6.84 -25.91 -10.45
C LEU A 81 -7.83 -25.23 -11.40
N GLY A 82 -8.00 -25.78 -12.60
CA GLY A 82 -8.98 -25.31 -13.60
C GLY A 82 -8.43 -25.42 -15.01
N SER A 83 -8.89 -24.54 -15.90
CA SER A 83 -8.42 -24.39 -17.27
C SER A 83 -8.41 -22.90 -17.66
N GLY A 84 -7.48 -22.49 -18.52
CA GLY A 84 -7.36 -21.10 -18.92
C GLY A 84 -6.87 -20.20 -17.79
N LEU A 85 -7.51 -19.03 -17.64
CA LEU A 85 -7.29 -18.09 -16.57
C LEU A 85 -8.25 -18.40 -15.40
N VAL A 86 -7.75 -18.43 -14.17
CA VAL A 86 -8.52 -18.70 -12.95
C VAL A 86 -8.24 -17.67 -11.88
N ASP A 87 -9.27 -17.34 -11.10
CA ASP A 87 -9.19 -16.38 -10.01
C ASP A 87 -8.56 -17.01 -8.76
N MET A 88 -7.35 -16.59 -8.40
CA MET A 88 -6.76 -16.88 -7.11
C MET A 88 -7.25 -15.85 -6.08
N TRP A 89 -8.08 -16.31 -5.15
CA TRP A 89 -8.59 -15.49 -4.06
C TRP A 89 -7.58 -15.46 -2.91
N LEU A 90 -7.19 -14.27 -2.47
CA LEU A 90 -6.53 -14.04 -1.17
C LEU A 90 -7.54 -13.33 -0.27
N ALA A 91 -7.71 -13.79 0.97
CA ALA A 91 -8.63 -13.18 1.93
C ALA A 91 -8.05 -13.20 3.35
N LEU A 92 -8.33 -12.16 4.12
CA LEU A 92 -8.04 -12.08 5.55
C LEU A 92 -9.32 -11.85 6.34
N HIS A 93 -9.45 -12.47 7.51
CA HIS A 93 -10.57 -12.26 8.43
C HIS A 93 -10.04 -12.19 9.88
N PRO A 94 -10.54 -11.27 10.73
CA PRO A 94 -10.16 -11.26 12.14
C PRO A 94 -10.47 -12.59 12.82
N ASP A 95 -9.55 -13.10 13.63
CA ASP A 95 -9.85 -14.28 14.44
C ASP A 95 -10.75 -13.89 15.63
N THR A 96 -11.63 -14.82 16.02
CA THR A 96 -12.52 -14.67 17.18
C THR A 96 -12.26 -15.66 18.30
N GLU A 97 -11.46 -16.70 18.08
CA GLU A 97 -11.22 -17.75 19.07
C GLU A 97 -10.16 -17.35 20.11
N THR A 98 -9.07 -16.70 19.67
CA THR A 98 -8.00 -16.14 20.51
C THR A 98 -8.42 -14.89 21.31
N ARG A 99 -9.56 -14.28 20.93
CA ARG A 99 -10.13 -13.05 21.51
C ARG A 99 -9.12 -11.88 21.56
N PRO A 100 -8.63 -11.40 20.40
CA PRO A 100 -7.68 -10.31 20.34
C PRO A 100 -8.28 -8.98 20.83
N GLU A 101 -7.43 -8.02 21.22
CA GLU A 101 -7.88 -6.67 21.63
C GLU A 101 -8.60 -5.92 20.48
N TYR A 102 -8.18 -6.14 19.24
CA TYR A 102 -8.74 -5.54 18.02
C TYR A 102 -9.08 -6.64 16.99
N PHE A 103 -10.36 -6.78 16.68
CA PHE A 103 -10.81 -7.60 15.55
C PHE A 103 -10.55 -6.86 14.23
N ASP A 104 -9.37 -7.11 13.67
CA ASP A 104 -8.85 -6.45 12.49
C ASP A 104 -7.82 -7.34 11.77
N ALA A 105 -7.55 -7.06 10.50
CA ALA A 105 -6.53 -7.72 9.70
C ALA A 105 -5.71 -6.70 8.89
N ILE A 106 -4.43 -7.02 8.68
CA ILE A 106 -3.44 -6.19 7.98
C ILE A 106 -2.70 -7.00 6.91
N LEU A 107 -2.37 -6.35 5.80
CA LEU A 107 -1.43 -6.84 4.78
C LEU A 107 -0.74 -5.62 4.18
N ASN A 108 0.59 -5.63 4.11
CA ASN A 108 1.37 -4.48 3.65
C ASN A 108 1.76 -4.61 2.17
N GLY A 109 1.91 -5.84 1.68
CA GLY A 109 2.17 -6.15 0.27
C GLY A 109 1.92 -7.62 -0.06
N VAL A 110 1.72 -7.91 -1.34
CA VAL A 110 1.58 -9.26 -1.87
C VAL A 110 2.34 -9.37 -3.19
N GLU A 111 3.10 -10.45 -3.34
CA GLU A 111 3.76 -10.83 -4.59
C GLU A 111 3.32 -12.26 -4.95
N VAL A 112 3.10 -12.52 -6.24
CA VAL A 112 2.68 -13.85 -6.72
C VAL A 112 3.56 -14.26 -7.89
N PHE A 113 4.30 -15.36 -7.71
CA PHE A 113 5.23 -15.89 -8.69
C PHE A 113 4.71 -17.22 -9.23
N LYS A 114 4.59 -17.34 -10.55
CA LYS A 114 4.36 -18.66 -11.18
C LYS A 114 5.63 -19.50 -11.02
N LEU A 115 5.47 -20.73 -10.55
CA LEU A 115 6.53 -21.73 -10.49
C LEU A 115 6.50 -22.59 -11.76
N GLN A 116 7.68 -23.06 -12.16
CA GLN A 116 7.84 -23.96 -13.30
C GLN A 116 7.02 -25.24 -13.12
N ASP A 117 6.42 -25.73 -14.21
CA ASP A 117 5.78 -27.05 -14.22
C ASP A 117 6.83 -28.19 -14.29
N ALA A 118 6.35 -29.43 -14.31
CA ALA A 118 7.22 -30.62 -14.40
C ALA A 118 7.98 -30.75 -15.74
N ALA A 119 7.68 -29.90 -16.72
CA ALA A 119 8.35 -29.81 -18.02
C ALA A 119 9.27 -28.57 -18.12
N ASP A 120 9.59 -27.92 -16.99
CA ASP A 120 10.42 -26.70 -16.90
C ASP A 120 9.81 -25.49 -17.64
N ASN A 121 8.49 -25.45 -17.77
CA ASN A 121 7.76 -24.44 -18.51
C ASN A 121 7.03 -23.44 -17.59
N LEU A 122 6.93 -22.19 -18.06
CA LEU A 122 6.23 -21.07 -17.42
C LEU A 122 5.17 -20.42 -18.34
N ALA A 123 5.06 -20.83 -19.61
CA ALA A 123 4.13 -20.26 -20.57
C ALA A 123 2.68 -20.60 -20.19
N GLY A 124 1.87 -19.57 -19.97
CA GLY A 124 0.42 -19.69 -19.85
C GLY A 124 -0.27 -19.75 -21.21
N PRO A 125 -1.57 -20.08 -21.25
CA PRO A 125 -2.39 -19.93 -22.45
C PRO A 125 -2.43 -18.45 -22.89
N ASN A 126 -2.60 -18.22 -24.18
CA ASN A 126 -2.67 -16.86 -24.71
C ASN A 126 -3.96 -16.18 -24.21
N ARG A 127 -3.88 -14.89 -23.88
CA ARG A 127 -5.02 -14.15 -23.30
C ARG A 127 -5.89 -13.54 -24.38
N ASP A 128 -7.14 -13.98 -24.45
CA ASP A 128 -8.18 -13.30 -25.22
C ASP A 128 -8.56 -11.99 -24.51
N PHE A 129 -7.81 -10.93 -24.79
CA PHE A 129 -8.25 -9.58 -24.42
C PHE A 129 -9.51 -9.24 -25.23
N PRO A 130 -10.60 -8.76 -24.59
CA PRO A 130 -11.72 -8.24 -25.35
C PRO A 130 -11.23 -7.10 -26.25
N PRO A 131 -11.73 -6.98 -27.50
CA PRO A 131 -11.31 -5.90 -28.40
C PRO A 131 -11.56 -4.57 -27.70
N GLN A 132 -10.52 -3.74 -27.59
CA GLN A 132 -10.68 -2.43 -26.96
C GLN A 132 -11.70 -1.61 -27.75
N PRO A 133 -12.58 -0.84 -27.09
CA PRO A 133 -13.49 0.06 -27.78
C PRO A 133 -12.69 1.00 -28.68
N ASP A 134 -12.99 0.99 -29.98
CA ASP A 134 -12.33 1.85 -30.95
C ASP A 134 -12.69 3.32 -30.63
N ALA A 135 -11.80 4.03 -29.94
CA ALA A 135 -12.00 5.43 -29.53
C ALA A 135 -12.29 6.39 -30.71
N ARG A 136 -12.04 5.94 -31.95
CA ARG A 136 -12.47 6.63 -33.18
C ARG A 136 -13.99 6.68 -33.33
N ILE A 137 -14.71 5.61 -32.95
CA ILE A 137 -16.16 5.49 -33.12
C ILE A 137 -16.88 6.46 -32.17
N ASP A 138 -16.50 6.46 -30.89
CA ASP A 138 -17.04 7.41 -29.90
C ASP A 138 -16.76 8.87 -30.28
N MET A 139 -15.56 9.19 -30.80
CA MET A 139 -15.23 10.55 -31.22
C MET A 139 -16.03 11.00 -32.46
N MET A 140 -16.47 10.08 -33.33
CA MET A 140 -17.37 10.41 -34.44
C MET A 140 -18.82 10.62 -33.96
N LEU A 141 -19.35 9.74 -33.10
CA LEU A 141 -20.69 9.86 -32.52
C LEU A 141 -20.87 11.09 -31.62
N ALA A 142 -19.83 11.46 -30.86
CA ALA A 142 -19.84 12.68 -30.03
C ALA A 142 -19.85 13.96 -30.87
N LYS A 143 -19.26 13.95 -32.07
CA LYS A 143 -19.14 15.13 -32.92
C LYS A 143 -20.46 15.54 -33.59
N GLU A 144 -21.36 14.60 -33.84
CA GLU A 144 -22.64 14.86 -34.52
C GLU A 144 -23.68 15.52 -33.60
N ASN A 145 -23.60 15.27 -32.29
CA ASN A 145 -24.64 15.67 -31.32
C ASN A 145 -24.46 17.07 -30.69
N VAL A 146 -23.43 17.85 -31.08
CA VAL A 146 -23.22 19.20 -30.54
C VAL A 146 -24.06 20.23 -31.32
N SER A 147 -25.34 20.33 -30.94
CA SER A 147 -26.21 21.43 -31.37
C SER A 147 -25.65 22.78 -30.88
N LYS A 148 -25.61 23.78 -31.79
CA LYS A 148 -25.00 25.09 -31.53
C LYS A 148 -25.82 25.92 -30.53
N ALA A 149 -25.45 25.86 -29.25
CA ALA A 149 -25.99 26.75 -28.24
C ALA A 149 -25.33 28.14 -28.32
N ASN A 150 -26.09 29.15 -28.74
CA ASN A 150 -25.63 30.54 -28.81
C ASN A 150 -25.54 31.15 -27.40
N TRP A 151 -24.33 31.22 -26.83
CA TRP A 151 -24.06 31.96 -25.59
C TRP A 151 -23.60 33.39 -25.89
N THR A 152 -24.40 34.38 -25.47
CA THR A 152 -24.03 35.80 -25.45
C THR A 152 -23.46 36.18 -24.07
N PRO A 153 -22.17 36.56 -23.95
CA PRO A 153 -21.59 36.91 -22.66
C PRO A 153 -21.93 38.36 -22.25
N SER A 154 -22.62 38.51 -21.12
CA SER A 154 -22.88 39.82 -20.50
C SER A 154 -21.62 40.33 -19.76
N ILE A 155 -21.01 41.39 -20.28
CA ILE A 155 -19.65 41.86 -19.91
C ILE A 155 -19.58 42.62 -18.54
N ALA A 156 -20.69 42.83 -17.84
CA ALA A 156 -20.76 43.72 -16.68
C ALA A 156 -20.05 43.23 -15.38
N GLY A 157 -19.77 41.93 -15.22
CA GLY A 157 -19.35 41.35 -13.93
C GLY A 157 -17.84 41.34 -13.64
N THR A 158 -16.97 41.32 -14.65
CA THR A 158 -15.54 40.98 -14.48
C THR A 158 -14.70 42.12 -13.91
N ALA A 159 -15.01 43.38 -14.25
CA ALA A 159 -14.28 44.55 -13.77
C ALA A 159 -14.40 44.74 -12.24
N ALA A 160 -15.60 44.51 -11.69
CA ALA A 160 -15.86 44.62 -10.25
C ALA A 160 -15.09 43.58 -9.44
N PHE A 161 -15.01 42.33 -9.94
CA PHE A 161 -14.30 41.24 -9.27
C PHE A 161 -12.78 41.49 -9.20
N LEU A 162 -12.19 41.98 -10.29
CA LEU A 162 -10.77 42.36 -10.34
C LEU A 162 -10.46 43.54 -9.41
N ALA A 163 -11.32 44.56 -9.37
CA ALA A 163 -11.16 45.69 -8.45
C ALA A 163 -11.21 45.27 -6.98
N PHE A 164 -12.17 44.40 -6.62
CA PHE A 164 -12.30 43.86 -5.26
C PHE A 164 -11.08 43.02 -4.85
N PHE A 165 -10.63 42.11 -5.72
CA PHE A 165 -9.45 41.27 -5.46
C PHE A 165 -8.18 42.11 -5.25
N CYS A 166 -7.94 43.11 -6.10
CA CYS A 166 -6.83 44.05 -5.95
C CYS A 166 -6.88 44.81 -4.62
N LEU A 167 -8.07 45.26 -4.19
CA LEU A 167 -8.25 45.98 -2.93
C LEU A 167 -7.92 45.09 -1.71
N VAL A 168 -8.39 43.84 -1.70
CA VAL A 168 -8.06 42.85 -0.65
C VAL A 168 -6.55 42.62 -0.56
N VAL A 169 -5.86 42.42 -1.70
CA VAL A 169 -4.40 42.21 -1.73
C VAL A 169 -3.63 43.43 -1.21
N VAL A 170 -4.09 44.66 -1.51
CA VAL A 170 -3.49 45.90 -0.98
C VAL A 170 -3.68 46.01 0.53
N LEU A 171 -4.88 45.72 1.06
CA LEU A 171 -5.14 45.73 2.50
C LEU A 171 -4.30 44.68 3.24
N TYR A 172 -4.22 43.45 2.72
CA TYR A 172 -3.38 42.39 3.28
C TYR A 172 -1.89 42.78 3.33
N LYS A 173 -1.36 43.37 2.24
CA LYS A 173 0.02 43.88 2.20
C LYS A 173 0.23 45.06 3.17
N ARG A 174 -0.76 45.94 3.37
CA ARG A 174 -0.70 47.04 4.36
C ARG A 174 -0.71 46.53 5.80
N GLN A 175 -1.53 45.53 6.13
CA GLN A 175 -1.53 44.88 7.45
C GLN A 175 -0.18 44.20 7.72
N LYS A 176 0.34 43.40 6.79
CA LYS A 176 1.65 42.73 6.93
C LYS A 176 2.81 43.72 7.11
N ARG A 177 2.74 44.92 6.51
CA ARG A 177 3.74 45.99 6.69
C ARG A 177 3.63 46.77 8.01
N ARG A 178 2.51 46.67 8.74
CA ARG A 178 2.34 47.27 10.08
C ARG A 178 2.80 46.35 11.22
N GLY A 179 3.12 45.09 10.93
CA GLY A 179 3.48 44.06 11.92
C GLY A 179 4.98 43.87 12.19
N LYS A 180 5.82 44.89 11.96
CA LYS A 180 7.26 44.84 12.30
C LYS A 180 7.70 46.07 13.11
N PRO A 181 7.78 45.96 14.44
CA PRO A 181 8.79 46.67 15.22
C PRO A 181 10.14 45.93 15.11
N ASP A 182 11.23 46.66 14.92
CA ASP A 182 12.62 46.16 14.92
C ASP A 182 13.42 46.77 16.10
N CYS A 183 14.63 46.23 16.37
CA CYS A 183 15.64 46.64 17.36
C CYS A 183 15.41 46.21 18.84
N PHE A 184 16.41 45.77 19.63
CA PHE A 184 17.88 45.69 19.43
C PHE A 184 18.56 44.73 20.46
N LYS A 185 19.69 44.09 20.07
CA LYS A 185 20.93 43.64 20.79
C LYS A 185 21.01 43.55 22.34
N GLN A 186 21.92 42.80 22.99
CA GLN A 186 22.92 41.72 22.67
C GLN A 186 23.67 41.36 24.00
N PHE A 187 24.64 40.41 23.94
CA PHE A 187 25.75 40.08 24.87
C PHE A 187 25.49 38.84 25.76
N SER A 188 26.07 37.67 25.41
CA SER A 188 27.36 37.07 25.85
C SER A 188 27.14 36.16 27.08
N GLU A 189 27.92 35.14 27.43
CA GLU A 189 29.23 34.63 26.97
C GLU A 189 29.31 33.13 27.36
N THR A 190 30.23 32.36 26.77
CA THR A 190 30.73 31.09 27.33
C THR A 190 32.24 31.21 27.53
N PRO A 191 32.77 30.62 28.61
CA PRO A 191 33.25 29.23 28.54
C PRO A 191 32.50 28.35 29.58
N GLU A 192 32.91 27.15 30.03
CA GLU A 192 34.20 26.46 29.94
C GLU A 192 34.08 24.91 29.85
N GLU A 193 34.90 24.16 30.61
CA GLU A 193 35.46 22.86 30.27
C GLU A 193 35.60 21.95 31.51
N SER A 194 35.37 20.63 31.35
CA SER A 194 36.21 19.62 32.03
C SER A 194 36.20 18.31 31.24
N ASN A 195 37.37 17.70 31.11
CA ASN A 195 37.68 16.53 30.27
C ASN A 195 37.88 15.25 31.12
N SER A 196 37.98 14.10 30.42
CA SER A 196 38.42 12.73 30.82
C SER A 196 37.32 11.66 30.92
N GLY A 197 37.51 10.43 30.41
CA GLY A 197 38.58 9.93 29.54
C GLY A 197 38.38 8.45 29.14
N PHE A 198 38.97 8.06 27.99
CA PHE A 198 39.67 6.80 27.65
C PHE A 198 39.28 5.50 28.43
N VAL A 199 38.96 4.36 27.77
CA VAL A 199 39.91 3.34 27.24
C VAL A 199 39.19 2.34 26.28
N SER A 200 39.97 1.62 25.47
CA SER A 200 39.67 0.67 24.39
C SER A 200 38.89 -0.63 24.70
N GLY A 201 38.38 -1.27 23.63
CA GLY A 201 37.93 -2.69 23.60
C GLY A 201 39.08 -3.72 23.57
N PRO A 202 38.80 -5.00 23.23
CA PRO A 202 38.98 -5.41 21.82
C PRO A 202 37.97 -6.44 21.26
N THR A 203 38.25 -6.85 20.02
CA THR A 203 37.57 -7.73 19.05
C THR A 203 37.35 -9.19 19.44
N SER A 204 36.34 -9.83 18.81
CA SER A 204 36.42 -11.24 18.38
C SER A 204 35.61 -11.47 17.10
N ASP A 205 36.28 -11.88 16.03
CA ASP A 205 35.67 -12.27 14.75
C ASP A 205 34.98 -13.65 14.83
N GLY A 206 34.02 -13.89 13.92
CA GLY A 206 33.20 -15.12 13.90
C GLY A 206 32.58 -15.35 12.52
N GLU A 207 33.43 -15.62 11.53
CA GLU A 207 33.07 -15.90 10.14
C GLU A 207 32.26 -17.21 10.00
N GLY A 208 31.16 -17.22 9.23
CA GLY A 208 30.23 -18.36 9.25
C GLY A 208 29.07 -18.34 8.25
N THR A 209 29.35 -18.32 6.95
CA THR A 209 28.45 -18.74 5.85
C THR A 209 29.32 -18.94 4.59
N PRO A 210 28.97 -19.79 3.59
CA PRO A 210 27.60 -19.99 3.09
C PRO A 210 27.18 -21.43 2.72
N LEU A 211 25.87 -21.67 2.73
CA LEU A 211 25.24 -22.58 1.76
C LEU A 211 24.04 -21.86 1.10
N ARG A 212 24.38 -20.99 0.14
CA ARG A 212 23.41 -20.43 -0.82
C ARG A 212 22.99 -21.54 -1.79
N LEU A 213 21.76 -22.05 -1.65
CA LEU A 213 21.08 -22.69 -2.78
C LEU A 213 20.66 -21.60 -3.76
N ALA A 214 21.53 -21.33 -4.74
CA ALA A 214 21.29 -20.35 -5.79
C ALA A 214 20.33 -20.92 -6.85
N GLY A 215 19.04 -21.00 -6.52
CA GLY A 215 17.99 -21.14 -7.51
C GLY A 215 17.91 -19.86 -8.34
N LYS A 216 18.22 -19.95 -9.65
CA LYS A 216 17.99 -18.84 -10.59
C LYS A 216 16.49 -18.73 -10.87
N TYR A 217 15.79 -17.91 -10.08
CA TYR A 217 14.46 -17.47 -10.47
C TYR A 217 14.60 -16.47 -11.63
N SER A 218 14.05 -16.82 -12.78
CA SER A 218 13.91 -15.90 -13.91
C SER A 218 12.79 -14.90 -13.61
N ASP A 219 13.09 -13.61 -13.66
CA ASP A 219 12.19 -12.52 -13.24
C ASP A 219 10.88 -12.47 -14.05
N GLY A 220 9.84 -13.10 -13.49
CA GLY A 220 8.45 -12.99 -13.92
C GLY A 220 7.63 -12.15 -12.93
N VAL A 221 8.11 -10.97 -12.54
CA VAL A 221 7.47 -10.15 -11.51
C VAL A 221 6.24 -9.44 -12.08
N VAL A 222 5.04 -9.94 -11.75
CA VAL A 222 3.77 -9.28 -12.08
C VAL A 222 3.36 -8.39 -10.92
N PHE A 223 3.76 -7.12 -10.98
CA PHE A 223 3.27 -6.10 -10.04
C PHE A 223 1.80 -5.78 -10.31
N PHE A 224 0.91 -6.14 -9.39
CA PHE A 224 -0.47 -5.65 -9.39
C PHE A 224 -0.58 -4.39 -8.52
N GLN A 225 -0.85 -3.25 -9.15
CA GLN A 225 -1.13 -2.02 -8.42
C GLN A 225 -2.49 -2.11 -7.72
N VAL A 226 -2.48 -2.04 -6.38
CA VAL A 226 -3.65 -2.30 -5.53
C VAL A 226 -4.72 -1.22 -5.70
N MET A 227 -5.81 -1.55 -6.39
CA MET A 227 -7.03 -0.75 -6.44
C MET A 227 -8.04 -1.27 -5.40
N SER A 228 -8.02 -0.70 -4.20
CA SER A 228 -9.02 -1.00 -3.17
C SER A 228 -10.39 -0.47 -3.60
N HIS A 229 -11.23 -1.35 -4.14
CA HIS A 229 -12.61 -1.02 -4.49
C HIS A 229 -13.46 -0.90 -3.22
N LYS A 230 -13.68 0.32 -2.77
CA LYS A 230 -14.61 0.62 -1.66
C LYS A 230 -16.04 0.50 -2.16
N ALA A 231 -16.73 -0.58 -1.78
CA ALA A 231 -18.19 -0.63 -1.84
C ALA A 231 -18.78 0.50 -0.97
N ARG A 232 -19.88 1.10 -1.43
CA ARG A 232 -20.60 2.16 -0.72
C ARG A 232 -21.68 1.58 0.19
#